data_AF-A0A955TC51-F1
#
_entry.id   AF-A0A955TC51-F1
#
_cell.length_a   1.000
_cell.length_b   1.000
_cell.length_c   1.000
_cell.angle_alpha   90.00
_cell.angle_beta   90.00
_cell.angle_gamma   90.00
#
_symmetry.space_group_name_H-M   'P 1'
#
loop_
_entity.id
_entity.type
_entity.pdbx_description
1 polymer ?
#
loop_
_entity_poly.entity_id
_entity_poly.type
_entity_poly.pdbx_seq_one_letter_code
_entity_poly.pdbx_strand_id
1 'polypeptide(L)'
;MARFRFSSISFQENLQGYLFLSPWLIGFLVFMAFPILFSLYLSFCRWDMISPTPEWIGGENYTQLFTEDPRVWQSMKVTSLYALGSVPLSLVLALILAVSLNAPLRGIGVFRTIFYLPAVVSGVAVTVLWMGLLNPEFGMVNQVLRTVFPYLGLPTDNMPGWLFSQ
;
A
#
# COMPACT_ATOMS: atom_id res chain seq x y z
N MET A 1 -12.94 13.16 59.74
CA MET A 1 -11.69 12.42 59.41
C MET A 1 -12.04 11.24 58.50
N ALA A 2 -11.87 11.38 57.19
CA ALA A 2 -12.10 10.29 56.23
C ALA A 2 -10.74 9.64 55.88
N ARG A 3 -10.58 8.34 56.17
CA ARG A 3 -9.39 7.57 55.81
C ARG A 3 -9.50 7.14 54.35
N PHE A 4 -8.67 7.71 53.47
CA PHE A 4 -8.46 7.19 52.12
C PHE A 4 -7.79 5.82 52.22
N ARG A 5 -8.56 4.77 51.99
CA ARG A 5 -8.07 3.39 51.97
C ARG A 5 -7.78 3.04 50.51
N PHE A 6 -6.53 3.20 50.08
CA PHE A 6 -6.07 2.65 48.80
C PHE A 6 -6.11 1.12 48.91
N SER A 7 -7.15 0.49 48.38
CA SER A 7 -7.26 -0.96 48.38
C SER A 7 -6.27 -1.54 47.36
N SER A 8 -5.41 -2.47 47.81
CA SER A 8 -4.45 -3.22 47.01
C SER A 8 -5.05 -4.09 45.89
N ILE A 9 -6.38 -4.16 45.79
CA ILE A 9 -7.13 -4.94 44.81
C ILE A 9 -7.04 -4.31 43.40
N SER A 10 -7.07 -2.97 43.29
CA SER A 10 -7.02 -2.29 41.99
C SER A 10 -5.66 -2.44 41.27
N PHE A 11 -4.57 -2.64 42.01
CA PHE A 11 -3.25 -2.85 41.43
C PHE A 11 -3.07 -4.28 40.90
N GLN A 12 -3.68 -5.27 41.55
CA GLN A 12 -3.67 -6.67 41.11
C GLN A 12 -4.52 -6.89 39.85
N GLU A 13 -5.68 -6.23 39.76
CA GLU A 13 -6.54 -6.26 38.56
C GLU A 13 -5.83 -5.60 37.36
N ASN A 14 -5.12 -4.49 37.57
CA ASN A 14 -4.32 -3.84 36.52
C ASN A 14 -3.15 -4.70 36.04
N LEU A 15 -2.49 -5.46 36.94
CA LEU A 15 -1.38 -6.34 36.58
C LEU A 15 -1.84 -7.49 35.66
N GLN A 16 -3.01 -8.07 35.93
CA GLN A 16 -3.60 -9.10 35.07
C GLN A 16 -3.93 -8.53 33.68
N GLY A 17 -4.46 -7.30 33.61
CA GLY A 17 -4.67 -6.59 32.35
C GLY A 17 -3.38 -6.40 31.54
N TYR A 18 -2.29 -5.98 32.19
CA TYR A 18 -0.99 -5.86 31.52
C TYR A 18 -0.41 -7.20 31.08
N LEU A 19 -0.63 -8.28 31.84
CA LEU A 19 -0.23 -9.63 31.44
C LEU A 19 -0.96 -10.08 30.16
N PHE A 20 -2.26 -9.83 30.03
CA PHE A 20 -3.00 -10.13 28.79
C PHE A 20 -2.58 -9.25 27.60
N LEU A 21 -2.19 -8.00 27.86
CA LEU A 21 -1.66 -7.10 26.84
C LEU A 21 -0.22 -7.44 26.42
N SER A 22 0.55 -8.08 27.31
CA SER A 22 1.99 -8.28 27.13
C SER A 22 2.38 -9.05 25.85
N PRO A 23 1.68 -10.11 25.38
CA PRO A 23 2.09 -10.82 24.17
C PRO A 23 1.95 -9.93 22.93
N TRP A 24 0.87 -9.14 22.86
CA TRP A 24 0.68 -8.17 21.77
C TRP A 24 1.71 -7.05 21.85
N LEU A 25 1.97 -6.52 23.05
CA LEU A 25 2.91 -5.42 23.25
C LEU A 25 4.35 -5.84 22.91
N ILE A 26 4.77 -7.04 23.35
CA ILE A 26 6.08 -7.60 23.01
C ILE A 26 6.19 -7.78 21.50
N GLY A 27 5.16 -8.35 20.85
CA GLY A 27 5.12 -8.49 19.40
C GLY A 27 5.26 -7.14 18.68
N PHE A 28 4.50 -6.14 19.10
CA PHE A 28 4.59 -4.78 18.58
C PHE A 28 6.00 -4.18 18.76
N LEU A 29 6.58 -4.30 19.95
CA LEU A 29 7.90 -3.72 20.23
C LEU A 29 9.00 -4.38 19.40
N VAL A 30 8.99 -5.71 19.29
CA VAL A 30 10.04 -6.47 18.59
C VAL A 30 9.89 -6.41 17.08
N PHE A 31 8.68 -6.53 16.55
CA PHE A 31 8.45 -6.67 15.11
C PHE A 31 8.02 -5.38 14.40
N MET A 32 7.65 -4.34 15.15
CA MET A 32 7.23 -3.06 14.56
C MET A 32 8.08 -1.89 15.07
N ALA A 33 8.08 -1.65 16.38
CA ALA A 33 8.79 -0.48 16.94
C ALA A 33 10.30 -0.60 16.75
N PHE A 34 10.90 -1.76 17.03
CA PHE A 34 12.33 -1.96 16.90
C PHE A 34 12.83 -1.76 15.46
N PRO A 35 12.27 -2.39 14.40
CA PRO A 35 12.70 -2.15 13.02
C PRO A 35 12.52 -0.69 12.56
N ILE A 36 11.46 -0.02 13.02
CA ILE A 36 11.24 1.41 12.72
C ILE A 36 12.32 2.27 13.37
N LEU A 37 12.60 2.07 14.65
CA LEU A 37 13.62 2.84 15.37
C LEU A 37 15.02 2.54 14.83
N PHE A 38 15.29 1.28 14.48
CA PHE A 38 16.56 0.86 13.91
C PHE A 38 16.76 1.41 12.50
N SER A 39 15.73 1.37 11.64
CA SER A 39 15.81 1.99 10.31
C SER A 39 15.98 3.51 10.38
N LEU A 40 15.33 4.16 11.36
CA LEU A 40 15.56 5.58 11.64
C LEU A 40 16.99 5.84 12.12
N TYR A 41 17.57 5.00 12.97
CA TYR A 41 18.98 5.12 13.36
C TYR A 41 19.91 4.97 12.14
N LEU A 42 19.63 3.97 11.29
CA LEU A 42 20.40 3.73 10.07
C LEU A 42 20.28 4.86 9.04
N SER A 43 19.19 5.63 9.02
CA SER A 43 19.07 6.77 8.09
C SER A 43 20.05 7.90 8.40
N PHE A 44 20.61 7.96 9.61
CA PHE A 44 21.70 8.86 9.99
C PHE A 44 23.09 8.22 9.86
N CYS A 45 23.15 6.98 9.39
CA CYS A 45 24.38 6.24 9.18
C CYS A 45 24.67 6.05 7.70
N ARG A 46 25.96 6.00 7.35
CA ARG A 46 26.44 5.48 6.07
C ARG A 46 26.65 3.99 6.26
N TRP A 47 25.83 3.19 5.60
CA TRP A 47 25.92 1.73 5.66
C TRP A 47 25.53 1.10 4.34
N ASP A 48 26.43 0.31 3.78
CA ASP A 48 26.30 -0.40 2.51
C ASP A 48 25.88 -1.87 2.69
N MET A 49 25.47 -2.27 3.90
CA MET A 49 25.13 -3.65 4.32
C MET A 49 26.27 -4.69 4.20
N ILE A 50 27.37 -4.35 3.53
CA ILE A 50 28.58 -5.18 3.40
C ILE A 50 29.55 -4.84 4.53
N SER A 51 29.64 -3.57 4.90
CA SER A 51 30.50 -3.10 5.97
C SER A 51 30.04 -3.67 7.32
N PRO A 52 30.97 -4.11 8.18
CA PRO A 52 30.66 -4.78 9.44
C PRO A 52 29.94 -3.88 10.45
N THR A 53 30.08 -2.56 10.34
CA THR A 53 29.42 -1.59 11.23
C THR A 53 28.93 -0.36 10.47
N PRO A 54 27.74 0.16 10.78
CA PRO A 54 27.25 1.42 10.23
C PRO A 54 28.08 2.60 10.78
N GLU A 55 28.48 3.52 9.91
CA GLU A 55 29.21 4.74 10.31
C GLU A 55 28.23 5.88 10.53
N TRP A 56 28.22 6.49 11.72
CA TRP A 56 27.35 7.63 12.00
C TRP A 56 27.84 8.89 11.26
N ILE A 57 27.03 9.38 10.32
CA ILE A 57 27.31 10.59 9.51
C ILE A 57 26.34 11.74 9.81
N GLY A 58 25.44 11.55 10.77
CA GLY A 58 24.43 12.55 11.11
C GLY A 58 23.45 12.77 9.96
N GLY A 59 23.18 14.03 9.61
CA GLY A 59 22.14 14.41 8.63
C GLY A 59 22.57 14.38 7.16
N GLU A 60 23.79 13.94 6.85
CA GLU A 60 24.36 14.08 5.50
C GLU A 60 23.56 13.35 4.41
N ASN A 61 22.99 12.18 4.73
CA ASN A 61 22.09 11.46 3.84
C ASN A 61 20.90 12.32 3.40
N TYR A 62 20.33 13.12 4.31
CA TYR A 62 19.19 13.99 4.00
C TYR A 62 19.61 15.20 3.18
N THR A 63 20.79 15.79 3.44
CA THR A 63 21.28 16.90 2.62
C THR A 63 21.51 16.44 1.18
N GLN A 64 22.23 15.33 0.98
CA GLN A 64 22.46 14.75 -0.35
C GLN A 64 21.13 14.41 -1.05
N LEU A 65 20.18 13.80 -0.34
CA LEU A 65 18.86 13.45 -0.86
C LEU A 65 18.10 14.68 -1.40
N PHE A 66 18.10 15.80 -0.68
CA PHE A 66 17.32 16.98 -1.08
C PHE A 66 18.06 17.95 -2.01
N THR A 67 19.40 17.94 -2.04
CA THR A 67 20.17 18.88 -2.88
C THR A 67 20.77 18.26 -4.13
N GLU A 68 21.11 16.96 -4.10
CA GLU A 68 21.90 16.32 -5.16
C GLU A 68 21.09 15.33 -6.00
N ASP A 69 20.00 14.74 -5.46
CA ASP A 69 19.20 13.76 -6.19
C ASP A 69 17.92 14.36 -6.82
N PRO A 70 17.91 14.62 -8.15
CA PRO A 70 16.71 15.13 -8.83
C PRO A 70 15.55 14.13 -8.87
N ARG A 71 15.80 12.83 -8.64
CA ARG A 71 14.76 11.79 -8.66
C ARG A 71 13.83 11.85 -7.46
N VAL A 72 14.27 12.46 -6.36
CA VAL A 72 13.46 12.60 -5.15
C VAL A 72 12.22 13.43 -5.44
N TRP A 73 12.39 14.58 -6.07
CA TRP A 73 11.27 15.47 -6.39
C TRP A 73 10.34 14.88 -7.44
N GLN A 74 10.91 14.19 -8.44
CA GLN A 74 10.11 13.50 -9.45
C GLN A 74 9.29 12.36 -8.83
N SER A 75 9.89 11.52 -7.98
CA SER A 75 9.21 10.43 -7.29
C SER A 75 8.11 10.96 -6.38
N MET A 76 8.39 11.99 -5.59
CA MET A 76 7.39 12.65 -4.74
C MET A 76 6.22 13.19 -5.57
N LYS A 77 6.49 13.87 -6.69
CA LYS A 77 5.43 14.37 -7.57
C LYS A 77 4.56 13.26 -8.13
N VAL A 78 5.16 12.17 -8.62
CA VAL A 78 4.42 11.03 -9.18
C VAL A 78 3.58 10.35 -8.09
N THR A 79 4.16 10.09 -6.91
CA THR A 79 3.45 9.50 -5.78
C THR A 79 2.32 10.40 -5.27
N SER A 80 2.55 11.70 -5.13
CA SER A 80 1.52 12.65 -4.71
C SER A 80 0.40 12.76 -5.74
N LEU A 81 0.71 12.83 -7.04
CA LEU A 81 -0.29 12.86 -8.09
C LEU A 81 -1.11 11.56 -8.10
N TYR A 82 -0.45 10.42 -7.94
CA TYR A 82 -1.12 9.12 -7.82
C TYR A 82 -2.04 9.09 -6.59
N ALA A 83 -1.58 9.51 -5.42
CA ALA A 83 -2.37 9.50 -4.19
C ALA A 83 -3.57 10.46 -4.28
N LEU A 84 -3.34 11.70 -4.71
CA LEU A 84 -4.38 12.72 -4.85
C LEU A 84 -5.41 12.38 -5.93
N GLY A 85 -5.04 11.60 -6.95
CA GLY A 85 -5.99 11.11 -7.96
C GLY A 85 -6.72 9.84 -7.50
N SER A 86 -5.99 8.84 -7.05
CA SER A 86 -6.53 7.51 -6.73
C SER A 86 -7.40 7.50 -5.48
N VAL A 87 -7.05 8.25 -4.43
CA VAL A 87 -7.79 8.25 -3.17
C VAL A 87 -9.19 8.85 -3.34
N PRO A 88 -9.38 10.06 -3.89
CA PRO A 88 -10.73 10.61 -4.09
C PRO A 88 -11.54 9.78 -5.08
N LEU A 89 -10.92 9.33 -6.18
CA LEU A 89 -11.60 8.52 -7.19
C LEU A 89 -12.11 7.20 -6.60
N SER A 90 -11.26 6.50 -5.84
CA SER A 90 -11.66 5.25 -5.16
C SER A 90 -12.76 5.48 -4.14
N LEU A 91 -12.71 6.57 -3.35
CA LEU A 91 -13.77 6.93 -2.41
C LEU A 91 -15.10 7.22 -3.12
N VAL A 92 -15.08 8.01 -4.20
CA VAL A 92 -16.29 8.33 -4.97
C VAL A 92 -16.90 7.06 -5.58
N LEU A 93 -16.08 6.23 -6.23
CA LEU A 93 -16.53 4.97 -6.81
C LEU A 93 -17.07 4.00 -5.75
N ALA A 94 -16.36 3.86 -4.62
CA ALA A 94 -16.80 3.03 -3.51
C ALA A 94 -18.15 3.52 -2.95
N LEU A 95 -18.34 4.84 -2.82
CA LEU A 95 -19.60 5.41 -2.35
C LEU A 95 -20.75 5.21 -3.34
N ILE A 96 -20.51 5.43 -4.64
CA ILE A 96 -21.51 5.18 -5.70
C ILE A 96 -21.96 3.71 -5.67
N LEU A 97 -21.01 2.79 -5.55
CA LEU A 97 -21.29 1.35 -5.48
C LEU A 97 -22.01 1.00 -4.18
N ALA A 98 -21.60 1.55 -3.03
CA ALA A 98 -22.24 1.31 -1.75
C ALA A 98 -23.70 1.78 -1.73
N VAL A 99 -23.99 2.95 -2.30
CA VAL A 99 -25.36 3.47 -2.40
C VAL A 99 -26.20 2.65 -3.37
N SER A 100 -25.62 2.25 -4.52
CA SER A 100 -26.29 1.39 -5.49
C SER A 100 -26.64 0.01 -4.91
N LEU A 101 -25.80 -0.48 -4.00
CA LEU A 101 -25.98 -1.71 -3.24
C LEU A 101 -26.96 -1.60 -2.06
N ASN A 102 -27.34 -0.38 -1.66
CA ASN A 102 -28.26 -0.16 -0.54
C ASN A 102 -29.73 -0.17 -0.97
N ALA A 103 -30.03 -0.21 -2.27
CA ALA A 103 -31.39 -0.34 -2.77
C ALA A 103 -31.93 -1.78 -2.56
N PRO A 104 -33.23 -1.96 -2.28
CA PRO A 104 -33.86 -3.27 -2.17
C PRO A 104 -34.00 -3.93 -3.56
N LEU A 105 -32.87 -4.30 -4.15
CA LEU A 105 -32.78 -4.95 -5.45
C LEU A 105 -33.05 -6.45 -5.31
N ARG A 106 -33.96 -6.98 -6.14
CA ARG A 106 -34.14 -8.43 -6.29
C ARG A 106 -32.87 -9.02 -6.91
N GLY A 107 -32.22 -9.95 -6.22
CA GLY A 107 -30.96 -10.58 -6.67
C GLY A 107 -29.68 -10.04 -6.03
N ILE A 108 -29.78 -9.26 -4.95
CA ILE A 108 -28.62 -8.65 -4.25
C ILE A 108 -27.53 -9.65 -3.82
N GLY A 109 -27.90 -10.92 -3.57
CA GLY A 109 -26.95 -11.98 -3.22
C GLY A 109 -25.96 -12.28 -4.35
N VAL A 110 -26.43 -12.42 -5.59
CA VAL A 110 -25.55 -12.68 -6.76
C VAL A 110 -24.64 -11.48 -7.02
N PHE A 111 -25.18 -10.27 -6.93
CA PHE A 111 -24.41 -9.05 -7.14
C PHE A 111 -23.29 -8.89 -6.08
N ARG A 112 -23.60 -9.13 -4.79
CA ARG A 112 -22.58 -9.13 -3.73
C ARG A 112 -21.50 -10.17 -4.00
N THR A 113 -21.86 -11.39 -4.40
CA THR A 113 -20.87 -12.44 -4.70
C THR A 113 -19.92 -12.01 -5.82
N ILE A 114 -20.44 -11.49 -6.94
CA ILE A 114 -19.59 -11.03 -8.06
C ILE A 114 -18.69 -9.86 -7.62
N PHE A 115 -19.22 -8.93 -6.82
CA PHE A 115 -18.47 -7.77 -6.34
C PHE A 115 -17.34 -8.15 -5.36
N TYR A 116 -17.56 -9.12 -4.48
CA TYR A 116 -16.55 -9.56 -3.52
C TYR A 116 -15.55 -10.56 -4.10
N LEU A 117 -15.88 -11.25 -5.19
CA LEU A 117 -15.03 -12.27 -5.81
C LEU A 117 -13.60 -11.78 -6.13
N PRO A 118 -13.38 -10.58 -6.70
CA PRO A 118 -12.05 -10.05 -6.95
C PRO A 118 -11.22 -9.84 -5.69
N ALA A 119 -11.85 -9.48 -4.57
CA ALA A 119 -11.16 -9.23 -3.30
C ALA A 119 -10.61 -10.51 -2.64
N VAL A 120 -11.11 -11.68 -3.05
CA VAL A 120 -10.65 -13.00 -2.56
C VAL A 120 -9.45 -13.49 -3.37
N VAL A 121 -9.23 -12.98 -4.58
CA VAL A 121 -8.11 -13.38 -5.43
C VAL A 121 -6.81 -12.76 -4.92
N SER A 122 -5.74 -13.55 -4.85
CA SER A 122 -4.43 -13.05 -4.42
C SER A 122 -3.91 -11.96 -5.37
N GLY A 123 -3.21 -10.96 -4.81
CA GLY A 123 -2.61 -9.89 -5.62
C GLY A 123 -1.68 -10.43 -6.70
N VAL A 124 -0.90 -11.48 -6.41
CA VAL A 124 0.00 -12.13 -7.37
C VAL A 124 -0.79 -12.72 -8.55
N ALA A 125 -1.90 -13.42 -8.30
CA ALA A 125 -2.72 -13.99 -9.35
C ALA A 125 -3.34 -12.90 -10.24
N VAL A 126 -3.78 -11.79 -9.65
CA VAL A 126 -4.27 -10.62 -10.39
C VAL A 126 -3.17 -10.03 -11.29
N THR A 127 -1.93 -9.92 -10.78
CA THR A 127 -0.79 -9.44 -11.58
C THR A 127 -0.53 -10.35 -12.78
N VAL A 128 -0.47 -11.68 -12.58
CA VAL A 128 -0.24 -12.64 -13.68
C VAL A 128 -1.35 -12.55 -14.73
N LEU A 129 -2.60 -12.42 -14.29
CA LEU A 129 -3.75 -12.24 -15.19
C LEU A 129 -3.58 -10.97 -16.03
N TRP A 130 -3.22 -9.84 -15.42
CA TRP A 130 -2.98 -8.59 -16.14
C TRP A 130 -1.77 -8.67 -17.08
N MET A 131 -0.69 -9.35 -16.69
CA MET A 131 0.47 -9.57 -17.58
C MET A 131 0.08 -10.37 -18.84
N GLY A 132 -0.79 -11.37 -18.71
CA GLY A 132 -1.32 -12.10 -19.85
C GLY A 132 -2.24 -11.25 -20.73
N LEU A 133 -3.15 -10.49 -20.11
CA LEU A 133 -4.08 -9.60 -20.85
C LEU A 133 -3.37 -8.46 -21.58
N LEU A 134 -2.33 -7.89 -20.97
CA LEU A 134 -1.53 -6.78 -21.49
C LEU A 134 -0.31 -7.27 -22.29
N ASN A 135 -0.22 -8.56 -22.60
CA ASN A 135 0.86 -9.07 -23.43
C ASN A 135 0.83 -8.39 -24.82
N PRO A 136 1.94 -7.85 -25.34
CA PRO A 136 1.92 -7.08 -26.57
C PRO A 136 1.61 -7.90 -27.83
N GLU A 137 1.99 -9.18 -27.81
CA GLU A 137 1.91 -10.08 -28.96
C GLU A 137 0.55 -10.77 -29.06
N PHE A 138 0.04 -11.29 -27.95
CA PHE A 138 -1.20 -12.10 -27.93
C PHE A 138 -2.25 -11.63 -26.91
N GLY A 139 -1.99 -10.55 -26.18
CA GLY A 139 -2.91 -10.03 -25.17
C GLY A 139 -4.22 -9.52 -25.77
N MET A 140 -5.34 -9.87 -25.12
CA MET A 140 -6.68 -9.46 -25.56
C MET A 140 -6.82 -7.93 -25.60
N VAL A 141 -6.14 -7.21 -24.72
CA VAL A 141 -6.20 -5.74 -24.68
C VAL A 141 -5.66 -5.15 -25.98
N ASN A 142 -4.50 -5.61 -26.44
CA ASN A 142 -3.93 -5.13 -27.70
C ASN A 142 -4.76 -5.55 -28.92
N GLN A 143 -5.38 -6.73 -28.91
CA GLN A 143 -6.31 -7.14 -29.98
C GLN A 143 -7.51 -6.20 -30.10
N VAL A 144 -8.11 -5.82 -28.96
CA VAL A 144 -9.21 -4.84 -28.93
C VAL A 144 -8.72 -3.48 -29.42
N LEU A 145 -7.54 -3.03 -28.98
CA LEU A 145 -6.98 -1.75 -29.41
C LEU A 145 -6.65 -1.70 -30.91
N ARG A 146 -6.18 -2.80 -31.52
CA ARG A 146 -5.98 -2.88 -32.99
C ARG A 146 -7.27 -2.64 -33.75
N THR A 147 -8.39 -3.03 -33.16
CA THR A 147 -9.72 -2.86 -33.76
C THR A 147 -10.24 -1.45 -33.55
N VAL A 148 -10.04 -0.85 -32.37
CA VAL A 148 -10.60 0.45 -32.00
C VAL A 148 -9.76 1.63 -32.51
N PHE A 149 -8.43 1.53 -32.49
CA PHE A 149 -7.51 2.62 -32.87
C PHE A 149 -7.71 3.14 -34.29
N PRO A 150 -7.98 2.30 -35.32
CA PRO A 150 -8.30 2.78 -36.66
C PRO A 150 -9.52 3.69 -36.69
N TYR A 151 -10.56 3.41 -35.88
CA TYR A 151 -11.76 4.25 -35.81
C TYR A 151 -11.51 5.58 -35.09
N LEU A 152 -10.47 5.65 -34.25
CA LEU A 152 -10.05 6.86 -33.53
C LEU A 152 -8.95 7.65 -34.27
N GLY A 153 -8.51 7.18 -35.44
CA GLY A 153 -7.42 7.80 -36.21
C GLY A 153 -6.04 7.67 -35.54
N LEU A 154 -5.87 6.69 -34.64
CA LEU A 154 -4.61 6.44 -33.94
C LEU A 154 -3.76 5.41 -34.70
N PRO A 155 -2.41 5.55 -34.69
CA PRO A 155 -1.52 4.61 -35.36
C PRO A 155 -1.55 3.23 -34.70
N THR A 156 -1.58 2.18 -35.51
CA THR A 156 -1.61 0.77 -35.06
C THR A 156 -0.27 0.05 -35.20
N ASP A 157 0.71 0.69 -35.83
CA ASP A 157 2.02 0.12 -36.13
C ASP A 157 2.88 -0.06 -34.87
N ASN A 158 2.73 0.85 -33.90
CA ASN A 158 3.45 0.84 -32.61
C ASN A 158 2.45 0.66 -31.46
N MET A 159 2.01 -0.57 -31.26
CA MET A 159 1.14 -0.88 -30.13
C MET A 159 1.88 -0.68 -28.79
N PRO A 160 1.17 -0.27 -27.71
CA PRO A 160 1.80 -0.13 -26.42
C PRO A 160 2.38 -1.47 -25.94
N GLY A 161 3.64 -1.43 -25.50
CA GLY A 161 4.32 -2.55 -24.86
C GLY A 161 3.89 -2.78 -23.41
N TRP A 162 3.14 -1.84 -22.82
CA TRP A 162 2.65 -1.87 -21.44
C TRP A 162 3.77 -2.12 -20.41
N LEU A 163 3.78 -3.32 -19.82
CA LEU A 163 4.74 -3.77 -18.83
C LEU A 163 6.01 -4.38 -19.46
N PHE A 164 6.00 -4.56 -20.78
CA PHE A 164 7.05 -5.22 -21.56
C PHE A 164 7.84 -4.23 -22.43
N SER A 165 7.55 -2.93 -22.34
CA SER A 165 8.39 -1.90 -22.95
C SER A 165 9.67 -1.78 -22.12
N GLN A 166 10.74 -2.41 -22.59
CA GLN A 166 12.10 -2.13 -22.12
C GLN A 166 12.69 -0.94 -22.87
#